data_AF-A0AAE8L6S1-F1
#
_entry.id   AF-A0AAE8L6S1-F1
#
_cell.length_a   1.000
_cell.length_b   1.000
_cell.length_c   1.000
_cell.angle_alpha   90.00
_cell.angle_beta   90.00
_cell.angle_gamma   90.00
#
_symmetry.space_group_name_H-M   'P 1'
#
loop_
_entity.id
_entity.type
_entity.pdbx_description
1 polymer ?
#
loop_
_entity_poly.entity_id
_entity_poly.type
_entity_poly.pdbx_seq_one_letter_code
_entity_poly.pdbx_strand_id
1 'polypeptide(L)'
;MSNPPNYEVPAEMRDFAEKSVEQARKAFDSFIGAARRTADTVQGSAEMARSNALDVSSRGFEYAEQNVNAAFDLAQKLVRAKDVQEAMQHQAEFVRSQFAAIQAQAKEFSGLAQSAMQQGAERAKSAMQQGADEARKAMEQGQDAAKQTAQDAQDAAERATH
;
A
#
# COMPACT_ATOMS: atom_id res chain seq x y z
N MET A 1 50.24 -28.57 -17.96
CA MET A 1 48.84 -28.24 -17.67
C MET A 1 48.83 -26.83 -17.11
N SER A 2 48.44 -25.85 -17.93
CA SER A 2 48.40 -24.44 -17.52
C SER A 2 47.13 -24.22 -16.71
N ASN A 3 47.27 -23.94 -15.42
CA ASN A 3 46.16 -23.48 -14.58
C ASN A 3 45.62 -22.17 -15.18
N PRO A 4 44.30 -21.99 -15.40
CA PRO A 4 43.80 -20.70 -15.85
C PRO A 4 44.16 -19.64 -14.81
N PRO A 5 44.51 -18.41 -15.21
CA PRO A 5 44.78 -17.34 -14.26
C PRO A 5 43.50 -17.10 -13.46
N ASN A 6 43.55 -17.40 -12.15
CA ASN A 6 42.51 -16.96 -11.23
C ASN A 6 42.38 -15.45 -11.38
N TYR A 7 41.21 -14.99 -11.84
CA TYR A 7 40.90 -13.57 -11.97
C TYR A 7 40.57 -13.03 -10.57
N GLU A 8 41.60 -12.95 -9.72
CA GLU A 8 41.50 -12.40 -8.38
C GLU A 8 41.51 -10.88 -8.50
N VAL A 9 40.43 -10.23 -8.05
CA VAL A 9 40.37 -8.77 -7.95
C VAL A 9 41.47 -8.32 -6.97
N PRO A 10 42.37 -7.39 -7.36
CA PRO A 10 43.43 -6.89 -6.48
C PRO A 10 42.87 -6.37 -5.15
N ALA A 11 43.57 -6.65 -4.05
CA ALA A 11 43.11 -6.34 -2.70
C ALA A 11 42.78 -4.84 -2.52
N GLU A 12 43.57 -3.96 -3.13
CA GLU A 12 43.38 -2.51 -3.06
C GLU A 12 42.10 -2.07 -3.79
N MET A 13 41.79 -2.70 -4.93
CA MET A 13 40.55 -2.43 -5.66
C MET A 13 39.33 -2.94 -4.90
N ARG A 14 39.46 -4.10 -4.25
CA ARG A 14 38.44 -4.67 -3.37
C ARG A 14 38.18 -3.74 -2.18
N ASP A 15 39.21 -3.33 -1.45
CA ASP A 15 39.09 -2.42 -0.31
C ASP A 15 38.47 -1.08 -0.70
N PHE A 16 38.87 -0.53 -1.85
CA PHE A 16 38.28 0.71 -2.36
C PHE A 16 36.80 0.54 -2.69
N ALA A 17 36.44 -0.56 -3.36
CA ALA A 17 35.04 -0.87 -3.67
C ALA A 17 34.20 -1.12 -2.41
N GLU A 18 34.74 -1.82 -1.39
CA GLU A 18 34.05 -2.04 -0.11
C GLU A 18 33.73 -0.71 0.57
N LYS A 19 34.74 0.16 0.68
CA LYS A 19 34.57 1.50 1.27
C LYS A 19 33.57 2.33 0.48
N SER A 20 33.55 2.21 -0.84
CA SER A 20 32.64 2.95 -1.72
C SER A 20 31.19 2.48 -1.53
N VAL A 21 30.95 1.16 -1.48
CA VAL A 21 29.63 0.58 -1.21
C VAL A 21 29.14 0.98 0.18
N GLU A 22 30.01 0.93 1.19
CA GLU A 22 29.66 1.32 2.56
C GLU A 22 29.31 2.82 2.66
N GLN A 23 30.08 3.69 2.00
CA GLN A 23 29.79 5.13 1.95
C GLN A 23 28.48 5.43 1.24
N ALA A 24 28.21 4.77 0.11
CA ALA A 24 26.97 4.93 -0.64
C ALA A 24 25.75 4.48 0.19
N ARG A 25 25.86 3.35 0.90
CA ARG A 25 24.82 2.88 1.83
C ARG A 25 24.54 3.90 2.93
N LYS A 26 25.58 4.42 3.60
CA LYS A 26 25.42 5.45 4.65
C LYS A 26 24.73 6.71 4.13
N ALA A 27 25.08 7.16 2.93
CA ALA A 27 24.45 8.31 2.31
C ALA A 27 22.97 8.05 2.00
N PHE A 28 22.65 6.87 1.49
CA PHE A 28 21.26 6.45 1.24
C PHE A 28 20.45 6.38 2.53
N ASP A 29 20.97 5.74 3.57
CA ASP A 29 20.29 5.60 4.87
C ASP A 29 19.99 6.98 5.48
N SER A 30 20.95 7.91 5.40
CA SER A 30 20.75 9.29 5.85
C SER A 30 19.66 10.00 5.05
N PHE A 31 19.65 9.84 3.73
CA PHE A 31 18.65 10.43 2.84
C PHE A 31 17.24 9.90 3.13
N ILE A 32 17.07 8.58 3.20
CA ILE A 32 15.78 7.96 3.51
C ILE A 32 15.31 8.32 4.93
N GLY A 33 16.20 8.37 5.91
CA GLY A 33 15.87 8.83 7.24
C GLY A 33 15.32 10.28 7.24
N ALA A 34 15.88 11.16 6.41
CA ALA A 34 15.36 12.53 6.26
C ALA A 34 14.02 12.58 5.49
N ALA A 35 13.86 11.75 4.46
CA ALA A 35 12.63 11.64 3.70
C ALA A 35 11.46 11.16 4.59
N ARG A 36 11.68 10.12 5.40
CA ARG A 36 10.68 9.61 6.37
C ARG A 36 10.23 10.67 7.36
N ARG A 37 11.16 11.38 8.00
CA ARG A 37 10.81 12.46 8.94
C ARG A 37 9.96 13.55 8.30
N THR A 38 10.25 13.88 7.04
CA THR A 38 9.43 14.84 6.27
C THR A 38 8.04 14.28 6.01
N ALA A 39 7.94 13.02 5.57
CA ALA A 39 6.67 12.35 5.35
C ALA A 39 5.81 12.27 6.62
N ASP A 40 6.41 11.91 7.77
CA ASP A 40 5.73 11.85 9.07
C ASP A 40 5.20 13.22 9.50
N THR A 41 5.99 14.28 9.29
CA THR A 41 5.58 15.67 9.59
C THR A 41 4.39 16.10 8.74
N VAL A 42 4.35 15.67 7.48
CA VAL A 42 3.24 15.92 6.56
C VAL A 42 2.00 15.12 6.96
N GLN A 43 2.16 13.83 7.31
CA GLN A 43 1.08 12.93 7.76
C GLN A 43 0.46 13.33 9.11
N GLY A 44 1.21 13.97 10.01
CA GLY A 44 0.71 14.45 11.31
C GLY A 44 -0.42 15.49 11.24
N SER A 45 -0.74 16.01 10.05
CA SER A 45 -1.91 16.86 9.82
C SER A 45 -3.19 16.02 9.84
N ALA A 46 -4.09 16.27 10.79
CA ALA A 46 -5.27 15.43 11.10
C ALA A 46 -6.20 15.10 9.91
N GLU A 47 -6.18 15.90 8.83
CA GLU A 47 -6.96 15.67 7.62
C GLU A 47 -6.43 14.53 6.74
N MET A 48 -5.13 14.24 6.81
CA MET A 48 -4.49 13.26 5.92
C MET A 48 -4.50 11.83 6.49
N ALA A 49 -4.44 11.66 7.81
CA ALA A 49 -4.45 10.35 8.49
C ALA A 49 -5.67 9.44 8.18
N ARG A 50 -6.73 9.96 7.54
CA ARG A 50 -7.91 9.18 7.14
C ARG A 50 -7.83 8.58 5.72
N SER A 51 -6.78 8.83 4.96
CA SER A 51 -6.71 8.50 3.53
C SER A 51 -5.95 7.20 3.23
N ASN A 52 -6.64 6.24 2.58
CA ASN A 52 -6.04 5.03 1.99
C ASN A 52 -4.89 5.33 0.99
N ALA A 53 -4.79 6.55 0.46
CA ALA A 53 -3.73 6.91 -0.48
C ALA A 53 -2.35 7.03 0.19
N LEU A 54 -2.30 7.36 1.48
CA LEU A 54 -1.05 7.45 2.23
C LEU A 54 -0.46 6.07 2.55
N ASP A 55 -1.32 5.08 2.82
CA ASP A 55 -0.90 3.69 2.98
C ASP A 55 -0.22 3.15 1.72
N VAL A 56 -0.76 3.48 0.54
CA VAL A 56 -0.15 3.07 -0.74
C VAL A 56 1.20 3.76 -0.95
N SER A 57 1.29 5.06 -0.65
CA SER A 57 2.54 5.81 -0.76
C SER A 57 3.61 5.29 0.20
N SER A 58 3.24 5.00 1.46
CA SER A 58 4.14 4.46 2.47
C SER A 58 4.69 3.09 2.07
N ARG A 59 3.83 2.18 1.59
CA ARG A 59 4.26 0.87 1.07
C ARG A 59 5.20 0.99 -0.13
N GLY A 60 4.94 1.95 -1.03
CA GLY A 60 5.83 2.24 -2.14
C GLY A 60 7.24 2.63 -1.70
N PHE A 61 7.34 3.46 -0.66
CA PHE A 61 8.62 3.82 -0.04
C PHE A 61 9.32 2.61 0.61
N GLU A 62 8.58 1.78 1.34
CA GLU A 62 9.14 0.56 1.95
C GLU A 62 9.69 -0.41 0.90
N TYR A 63 8.97 -0.63 -0.21
CA TYR A 63 9.44 -1.50 -1.28
C TYR A 63 10.69 -0.94 -1.98
N ALA A 64 10.74 0.37 -2.20
CA ALA A 64 11.92 1.01 -2.77
C ALA A 64 13.14 0.84 -1.85
N GLU A 65 12.97 1.06 -0.55
CA GLU A 65 14.01 0.87 0.46
C GLU A 65 14.49 -0.59 0.53
N GLN A 66 13.57 -1.55 0.55
CA GLN A 66 13.90 -2.98 0.52
C GLN A 66 14.71 -3.36 -0.72
N ASN A 67 14.32 -2.87 -1.91
CA ASN A 67 15.01 -3.15 -3.16
C ASN A 67 16.43 -2.54 -3.19
N VAL A 68 16.58 -1.30 -2.72
CA VAL A 68 17.89 -0.65 -2.65
C VAL A 68 18.80 -1.35 -1.64
N ASN A 69 18.27 -1.74 -0.48
CA ASN A 69 19.02 -2.52 0.51
C ASN A 69 19.50 -3.87 -0.04
N ALA A 70 18.63 -4.61 -0.74
CA ALA A 70 18.99 -5.86 -1.37
C ALA A 70 20.09 -5.67 -2.44
N ALA A 71 20.06 -4.56 -3.19
CA ALA A 71 21.09 -4.23 -4.16
C ALA A 71 22.44 -3.92 -3.49
N PHE A 72 22.44 -3.19 -2.36
CA PHE A 72 23.66 -2.95 -1.60
C PHE A 72 24.22 -4.24 -0.98
N ASP A 73 23.37 -5.15 -0.50
CA ASP A 73 23.80 -6.46 0.02
C ASP A 73 24.48 -7.29 -1.07
N LEU A 74 23.89 -7.33 -2.26
CA LEU A 74 24.50 -7.99 -3.41
C LEU A 74 25.83 -7.31 -3.79
N ALA A 75 25.87 -5.98 -3.87
CA ALA A 75 27.10 -5.25 -4.20
C ALA A 75 28.23 -5.56 -3.20
N GLN A 76 27.92 -5.61 -1.90
CA GLN A 76 28.89 -5.96 -0.86
C GLN A 76 29.37 -7.41 -0.98
N LYS A 77 28.46 -8.36 -1.27
CA LYS A 77 28.80 -9.76 -1.54
C LYS A 77 29.67 -9.92 -2.78
N LEU A 78 29.35 -9.20 -3.86
CA LEU A 78 30.11 -9.23 -5.12
C LEU A 78 31.52 -8.67 -4.95
N VAL A 79 31.67 -7.55 -4.23
CA VAL A 79 32.99 -6.99 -3.95
C VAL A 79 33.82 -7.96 -3.09
N ARG A 80 33.19 -8.73 -2.19
CA ARG A 80 33.85 -9.71 -1.33
C ARG A 80 34.11 -11.07 -1.98
N ALA A 81 33.53 -11.33 -3.15
CA ALA A 81 33.69 -12.59 -3.85
C ALA A 81 35.14 -12.83 -4.26
N LYS A 82 35.67 -14.02 -3.96
CA LYS A 82 37.05 -14.41 -4.24
C LYS A 82 37.24 -14.74 -5.72
N ASP A 83 36.19 -15.25 -6.35
CA ASP A 83 36.16 -15.65 -7.74
C ASP A 83 34.78 -15.46 -8.37
N VAL A 84 34.72 -15.66 -9.69
CA VAL A 84 33.49 -15.53 -10.48
C VAL A 84 32.42 -16.55 -10.07
N GLN A 85 32.82 -17.72 -9.57
CA GLN A 85 31.88 -18.75 -9.17
C GLN A 85 31.14 -18.34 -7.89
N GLU A 86 31.84 -17.79 -6.90
CA GLU A 86 31.26 -17.21 -5.69
C GLU A 86 30.37 -16.00 -6.03
N ALA A 87 30.80 -15.14 -6.96
CA ALA A 87 29.98 -14.02 -7.45
C ALA A 87 28.67 -14.50 -8.10
N MET A 88 28.72 -15.56 -8.92
CA MET A 88 27.53 -16.16 -9.54
C MET A 88 26.59 -16.79 -8.51
N GLN A 89 27.13 -17.39 -7.45
CA GLN A 89 26.30 -17.89 -6.34
C GLN A 89 25.56 -16.75 -5.63
N HIS A 90 26.24 -15.62 -5.36
CA HIS A 90 25.60 -14.44 -4.78
C HIS A 90 24.52 -13.85 -5.69
N GLN A 91 24.77 -13.79 -7.00
CA GLN A 91 23.77 -13.35 -7.97
C GLN A 91 22.54 -14.27 -7.98
N ALA A 92 22.74 -15.59 -7.93
CA ALA A 92 21.65 -16.56 -7.88
C ALA A 92 20.82 -16.46 -6.59
N GLU A 93 21.49 -16.26 -5.45
CA GLU A 93 20.85 -16.02 -4.16
C GLU A 93 19.99 -14.75 -4.19
N PHE A 94 20.52 -13.65 -4.75
CA PHE A 94 19.79 -12.40 -4.92
C PHE A 94 18.55 -12.57 -5.82
N VAL A 95 18.68 -13.25 -6.97
CA VAL A 95 17.52 -13.50 -7.83
C VAL A 95 16.45 -14.30 -7.11
N ARG A 96 16.84 -15.32 -6.33
CA ARG A 96 15.91 -16.13 -5.54
C ARG A 96 15.20 -15.30 -4.47
N SER A 97 15.94 -14.45 -3.74
CA SER A 97 15.36 -13.58 -2.71
C SER A 97 14.42 -12.54 -3.32
N GLN A 98 14.80 -11.92 -4.44
CA GLN A 98 13.94 -10.97 -5.15
C GLN A 98 12.67 -11.63 -5.66
N PHE A 99 12.73 -12.87 -6.16
CA PHE A 99 11.54 -13.60 -6.59
C PHE A 99 10.59 -13.90 -5.41
N ALA A 100 11.14 -14.25 -4.24
CA ALA A 100 10.35 -14.43 -3.02
C ALA A 100 9.71 -13.12 -2.55
N ALA A 101 10.44 -12.00 -2.61
CA ALA A 101 9.93 -10.68 -2.29
C ALA A 101 8.79 -10.26 -3.22
N ILE A 102 8.92 -10.46 -4.54
CA ILE A 102 7.87 -10.19 -5.52
C ILE A 102 6.61 -11.01 -5.22
N GLN A 103 6.76 -12.30 -4.89
CA GLN A 103 5.61 -13.14 -4.52
C GLN A 103 4.92 -12.63 -3.24
N ALA A 104 5.67 -12.19 -2.24
CA ALA A 104 5.12 -11.61 -1.03
C ALA A 104 4.35 -10.31 -1.33
N GLN A 105 4.95 -9.40 -2.09
CA GLN A 105 4.33 -8.15 -2.51
C GLN A 105 3.05 -8.40 -3.33
N ALA A 106 3.05 -9.37 -4.25
CA ALA A 106 1.87 -9.73 -5.03
C ALA A 106 0.71 -10.23 -4.17
N LYS A 107 1.00 -11.03 -3.14
CA LYS A 107 -0.01 -11.48 -2.16
C LYS A 107 -0.56 -10.32 -1.33
N GLU A 108 0.29 -9.36 -1.00
CA GLU A 108 -0.12 -8.18 -0.24
C GLU A 108 -1.04 -7.28 -1.07
N PHE A 109 -0.71 -7.07 -2.35
CA PHE A 109 -1.57 -6.35 -3.30
C PHE A 109 -2.91 -7.04 -3.52
N SER A 110 -2.95 -8.37 -3.63
CA SER A 110 -4.23 -9.09 -3.76
C SER A 110 -5.09 -8.96 -2.50
N GLY A 111 -4.48 -9.00 -1.31
CA GLY A 111 -5.15 -8.73 -0.04
C GLY A 111 -5.73 -7.32 0.06
N LEU A 112 -4.98 -6.32 -0.40
CA LEU A 112 -5.45 -4.93 -0.50
C LEU A 112 -6.65 -4.78 -1.45
N ALA A 113 -6.55 -5.36 -2.66
CA ALA A 113 -7.61 -5.30 -3.65
C ALA A 113 -8.91 -5.98 -3.15
N GLN A 114 -8.78 -7.15 -2.50
CA GLN A 114 -9.91 -7.84 -1.90
C GLN A 114 -10.55 -7.03 -0.77
N SER A 115 -9.74 -6.41 0.08
CA SER A 115 -10.22 -5.53 1.16
C SER A 115 -10.95 -4.30 0.62
N ALA A 116 -10.42 -3.68 -0.44
CA ALA A 116 -11.07 -2.55 -1.10
C ALA A 116 -12.42 -2.94 -1.72
N MET A 117 -12.49 -4.11 -2.36
CA MET A 117 -13.73 -4.65 -2.93
C MET A 117 -14.78 -4.93 -1.84
N GLN A 118 -14.39 -5.56 -0.73
CA GLN A 118 -15.29 -5.81 0.41
C GLN A 118 -15.82 -4.51 1.00
N GLN A 119 -14.96 -3.51 1.23
CA GLN A 119 -15.39 -2.20 1.70
C GLN A 119 -16.34 -1.50 0.72
N GLY A 120 -16.10 -1.64 -0.59
CA GLY A 120 -17.00 -1.13 -1.62
C GLY A 120 -18.38 -1.80 -1.56
N ALA A 121 -18.42 -3.12 -1.41
CA ALA A 121 -19.64 -3.89 -1.28
C ALA A 121 -20.44 -3.51 -0.03
N GLU A 122 -19.78 -3.35 1.13
CA GLU A 122 -20.43 -2.92 2.37
C GLU A 122 -20.98 -1.49 2.27
N ARG A 123 -20.26 -0.58 1.61
CA ARG A 123 -20.76 0.78 1.35
C ARG A 123 -21.99 0.77 0.43
N ALA A 124 -21.96 -0.04 -0.63
CA ALA A 124 -23.09 -0.17 -1.55
C ALA A 124 -24.33 -0.76 -0.84
N LYS A 125 -24.14 -1.79 -0.01
CA LYS A 125 -25.19 -2.39 0.81
C LYS A 125 -25.78 -1.37 1.79
N SER A 126 -24.93 -0.60 2.46
CA SER A 126 -25.37 0.45 3.39
C SER A 126 -26.19 1.53 2.68
N ALA A 127 -25.75 1.98 1.49
CA ALA A 127 -26.49 2.95 0.69
C ALA A 127 -27.86 2.40 0.23
N MET A 128 -27.92 1.12 -0.15
CA MET A 128 -29.17 0.47 -0.54
C MET A 128 -30.16 0.37 0.63
N GLN A 129 -29.67 0.02 1.82
CA GLN A 129 -30.48 -0.01 3.04
C GLN A 129 -31.03 1.37 3.39
N GLN A 130 -30.18 2.40 3.34
CA GLN A 130 -30.61 3.78 3.57
C GLN A 130 -31.69 4.23 2.58
N GLY A 131 -31.53 3.96 1.29
CA GLY A 131 -32.53 4.30 0.28
C GLY A 131 -33.85 3.55 0.47
N ALA A 132 -33.80 2.28 0.88
CA ALA A 132 -35.00 1.51 1.20
C ALA A 132 -35.73 2.06 2.43
N ASP A 133 -34.98 2.44 3.47
CA ASP A 133 -35.55 3.05 4.69
C ASP A 133 -36.16 4.42 4.42
N GLU A 134 -35.52 5.23 3.58
CA GLU A 134 -36.07 6.52 3.12
C GLU A 134 -37.35 6.35 2.30
N ALA A 135 -37.35 5.40 1.35
CA ALA A 135 -38.54 5.09 0.55
C ALA A 135 -39.70 4.61 1.43
N ARG A 136 -39.41 3.79 2.45
CA ARG A 136 -40.41 3.32 3.42
C ARG A 136 -40.99 4.49 4.22
N LYS A 137 -40.15 5.37 4.75
CA LYS A 137 -40.59 6.57 5.46
C LYS A 137 -41.46 7.48 4.58
N ALA A 138 -41.07 7.67 3.32
CA ALA A 138 -41.85 8.48 2.39
C ALA A 138 -43.24 7.87 2.10
N MET A 139 -43.32 6.54 1.97
CA MET A 139 -44.60 5.84 1.83
C MET A 139 -45.49 5.97 3.07
N GLU A 140 -44.92 5.80 4.27
CA GLU A 140 -45.65 5.97 5.53
C GLU A 140 -46.20 7.40 5.66
N GLN A 141 -45.37 8.41 5.40
CA GLN A 141 -45.80 9.81 5.38
C GLN A 141 -46.92 10.08 4.36
N GLY A 142 -46.82 9.49 3.16
CA GLY A 142 -47.85 9.62 2.12
C GLY A 142 -49.18 8.97 2.52
N GLN A 143 -49.14 7.80 3.16
CA GLN A 143 -50.33 7.13 3.68
C GLN A 143 -50.99 7.93 4.79
N ASP A 144 -50.21 8.49 5.70
CA ASP A 144 -50.72 9.30 6.81
C ASP A 144 -51.34 10.60 6.31
N ALA A 145 -50.69 11.29 5.36
CA ALA A 145 -51.25 12.48 4.71
C ALA A 145 -52.56 12.16 3.96
N ALA A 146 -52.65 11.02 3.28
CA ALA A 146 -53.85 10.60 2.57
C ALA A 146 -55.00 10.27 3.55
N LYS A 147 -54.71 9.57 4.65
CA LYS A 147 -55.70 9.30 5.71
C LYS A 147 -56.21 10.60 6.32
N GLN A 148 -55.32 11.52 6.62
CA GLN A 148 -55.68 12.81 7.21
C GLN A 148 -56.55 13.64 6.25
N THR A 149 -56.18 13.71 4.98
CA THR A 149 -57.00 14.37 3.95
C THR A 149 -58.39 13.75 3.82
N ALA A 150 -58.49 12.41 3.89
CA ALA A 150 -59.77 11.72 3.83
C ALA A 150 -60.66 12.02 5.06
N GLN A 151 -60.05 12.08 6.25
CA GLN A 151 -60.74 12.47 7.49
C GLN A 151 -61.24 13.92 7.42
N ASP A 152 -60.38 14.86 7.00
CA ASP A 152 -60.74 16.27 6.87
C ASP A 152 -61.92 16.47 5.88
N ALA A 153 -61.94 15.68 4.80
CA ALA A 153 -63.03 15.72 3.81
C ALA A 153 -64.35 15.14 4.37
N GLN A 154 -64.30 14.09 5.19
CA GLN A 154 -65.47 13.54 5.87
C GLN A 154 -66.04 14.55 6.87
N ASP A 155 -65.20 15.14 7.71
CA ASP A 155 -65.61 16.16 8.68
C ASP A 155 -66.24 17.38 7.99
N ALA A 156 -65.70 17.81 6.86
CA ALA A 156 -66.25 18.92 6.08
C ALA A 156 -67.63 18.59 5.47
N ALA A 157 -67.82 17.35 5.01
CA ALA A 157 -69.09 16.89 4.48
C ALA A 157 -70.17 16.81 5.58
N GLU A 158 -69.83 16.31 6.77
CA GLU A 158 -70.74 16.24 7.92
C GLU A 158 -71.20 17.62 8.41
N ARG A 159 -70.32 18.63 8.36
CA ARG A 159 -70.69 20.02 8.70
C ARG A 159 -71.62 20.68 7.68
N ALA A 160 -71.64 20.21 6.43
CA ALA A 160 -72.47 20.78 5.38
C ALA A 160 -73.90 20.21 5.34
N THR A 161 -74.13 19.06 5.98
CA THR A 161 -75.43 18.36 6.03
C THR A 161 -76.26 18.62 7.29
N HIS A 162 -75.72 19.40 8.25
CA HIS A 162 -76.40 19.87 9.46
C HIS A 162 -76.70 21.37 9.40
#